data_AF-A0A4V2AH15-F1
#
_entry.id   AF-A0A4V2AH15-F1
#
_cell.length_a   1.000
_cell.length_b   1.000
_cell.length_c   1.000
_cell.angle_alpha   90.00
_cell.angle_beta   90.00
_cell.angle_gamma   90.00
#
_symmetry.space_group_name_H-M   'P 1'
#
loop_
_entity.id
_entity.type
_entity.pdbx_description
1 polymer ?
#
loop_
_entity_poly.entity_id
_entity_poly.type
_entity_poly.pdbx_seq_one_letter_code
_entity_poly.pdbx_strand_id
1 'polypeptide(L)'
;MGLFTGGEVWTGGFYELALEYEPGVAGGLVSGLHELWHLEGFDGCYLDGKREPADQPRHEFESSLLSAGHLLGIAAFAGGAQVACGSCTVQETDGSDWLVFYFPMGALSNAYPVGGFPFDSANHESWRIPLDNWLLSIARRIFPRAPFVLSLVGSEASGNIHAADLAASGVPSARYEGLLVPVAGALEWHPRTEADG
;
A
#
# COMPACT_ATOMS: atom_id res chain seq x y z
N MET A 1 -17.72 16.69 -0.93
CA MET A 1 -16.38 16.79 -1.54
C MET A 1 -16.22 15.58 -2.45
N GLY A 2 -15.63 15.75 -3.62
CA GLY A 2 -15.42 14.63 -4.55
C GLY A 2 -14.47 13.58 -3.97
N LEU A 3 -14.65 12.31 -4.34
CA LEU A 3 -13.76 11.24 -3.87
C LEU A 3 -12.40 11.34 -4.53
N PHE A 4 -12.32 11.79 -5.79
CA PHE A 4 -11.07 11.95 -6.55
C PHE A 4 -10.69 13.41 -6.77
N THR A 5 -11.67 14.29 -7.01
CA THR A 5 -11.43 15.66 -7.49
C THR A 5 -11.44 16.71 -6.40
N GLY A 6 -11.60 16.32 -5.13
CA GLY A 6 -11.38 17.23 -4.00
C GLY A 6 -9.94 17.77 -4.03
N GLY A 7 -9.77 19.07 -3.78
CA GLY A 7 -8.49 19.77 -4.00
C GLY A 7 -7.29 19.19 -3.23
N GLU A 8 -7.55 18.49 -2.13
CA GLU A 8 -6.52 17.88 -1.27
C GLU A 8 -6.53 16.34 -1.34
N VAL A 9 -7.34 15.71 -2.20
CA VAL A 9 -7.47 14.24 -2.17
C VAL A 9 -6.14 13.54 -2.45
N TRP A 10 -5.37 14.01 -3.43
CA TRP A 10 -4.14 13.34 -3.89
C TRP A 10 -2.87 14.05 -3.40
N THR A 11 -2.92 14.71 -2.23
CA THR A 11 -1.81 15.50 -1.66
C THR A 11 -1.31 14.90 -0.33
N GLY A 12 -0.18 15.42 0.17
CA GLY A 12 0.33 15.14 1.52
C GLY A 12 1.21 13.90 1.67
N GLY A 13 1.72 13.33 0.56
CA GLY A 13 2.49 12.08 0.57
C GLY A 13 1.58 10.85 0.69
N PHE A 14 2.20 9.68 0.82
CA PHE A 14 1.50 8.40 0.77
C PHE A 14 1.75 7.53 2.00
N TYR A 15 0.68 6.90 2.48
CA TYR A 15 0.74 5.79 3.41
C TYR A 15 0.54 4.48 2.66
N GLU A 16 1.49 3.56 2.81
CA GLU A 16 1.69 2.47 1.87
C GLU A 16 1.64 1.10 2.55
N LEU A 17 1.16 0.14 1.75
CA LEU A 17 1.55 -1.26 1.81
C LEU A 17 2.43 -1.53 0.59
N ALA A 18 3.71 -1.80 0.81
CA ALA A 18 4.64 -2.21 -0.22
C ALA A 18 4.89 -3.72 -0.11
N LEU A 19 4.80 -4.44 -1.23
CA LEU A 19 5.07 -5.87 -1.32
C LEU A 19 6.25 -6.08 -2.27
N GLU A 20 7.34 -6.64 -1.75
CA GLU A 20 8.55 -6.94 -2.48
C GLU A 20 8.47 -8.33 -3.10
N TYR A 21 8.71 -8.45 -4.40
CA TYR A 21 8.78 -9.71 -5.11
C TYR A 21 10.22 -9.97 -5.57
N GLU A 22 10.59 -11.25 -5.62
CA GLU A 22 11.88 -11.64 -6.20
C GLU A 22 11.94 -11.25 -7.69
N PRO A 23 13.01 -10.54 -8.11
CA PRO A 23 13.21 -10.24 -9.52
C PRO A 23 13.17 -11.49 -10.39
N GLY A 24 12.46 -11.40 -11.51
CA GLY A 24 12.42 -12.46 -12.51
C GLY A 24 11.49 -13.63 -12.16
N VAL A 25 10.82 -13.63 -11.01
CA VAL A 25 9.68 -14.53 -10.77
C VAL A 25 8.51 -14.06 -11.63
N ALA A 26 8.38 -14.68 -12.80
CA ALA A 26 7.40 -14.30 -13.82
C ALA A 26 5.98 -14.22 -13.22
N GLY A 27 5.43 -13.01 -13.20
CA GLY A 27 4.02 -12.77 -12.85
C GLY A 27 3.70 -12.49 -11.39
N GLY A 28 4.68 -12.35 -10.49
CA GLY A 28 4.45 -12.00 -9.08
C GLY A 28 3.68 -10.69 -8.91
N LEU A 29 4.18 -9.59 -9.51
CA LEU A 29 3.51 -8.28 -9.51
C LEU A 29 2.11 -8.33 -10.12
N VAL A 30 1.96 -9.00 -11.27
CA VAL A 30 0.66 -9.15 -11.95
C VAL A 30 -0.33 -9.89 -11.07
N SER A 31 0.09 -10.99 -10.46
CA SER A 31 -0.76 -11.79 -9.57
C SER A 31 -1.11 -11.00 -8.31
N GLY A 32 -0.16 -10.27 -7.73
CA GLY A 32 -0.39 -9.42 -6.56
C GLY A 32 -1.42 -8.33 -6.83
N LEU A 33 -1.31 -7.64 -7.97
CA LEU A 33 -2.27 -6.61 -8.37
C LEU A 33 -3.63 -7.21 -8.72
N HIS A 34 -3.64 -8.36 -9.39
CA HIS A 34 -4.87 -9.09 -9.66
C HIS A 34 -5.58 -9.42 -8.35
N GLU A 35 -4.90 -10.00 -7.37
CA GLU A 35 -5.52 -10.31 -6.09
C GLU A 35 -5.99 -9.07 -5.35
N LEU A 36 -5.16 -8.02 -5.28
CA LEU A 36 -5.52 -6.74 -4.64
C LEU A 36 -6.83 -6.17 -5.19
N TRP A 37 -6.94 -6.01 -6.52
CA TRP A 37 -8.09 -5.36 -7.15
C TRP A 37 -9.35 -6.24 -7.19
N HIS A 38 -9.23 -7.53 -6.87
CA HIS A 38 -10.37 -8.45 -6.70
C HIS A 38 -10.78 -8.66 -5.24
N LEU A 39 -10.11 -8.02 -4.28
CA LEU A 39 -10.54 -8.07 -2.88
C LEU A 39 -11.88 -7.34 -2.69
N GLU A 40 -12.73 -7.91 -1.83
CA GLU A 40 -13.95 -7.23 -1.38
C GLU A 40 -13.61 -5.91 -0.68
N GLY A 41 -14.42 -4.88 -0.96
CA GLY A 41 -14.24 -3.55 -0.38
C GLY A 41 -13.40 -2.60 -1.24
N PHE A 42 -12.93 -3.03 -2.42
CA PHE A 42 -12.31 -2.16 -3.41
C PHE A 42 -13.26 -1.86 -4.57
N ASP A 43 -13.28 -0.60 -5.00
CA ASP A 43 -13.92 -0.17 -6.24
C ASP A 43 -12.86 0.45 -7.16
N GLY A 44 -12.61 -0.21 -8.28
CA GLY A 44 -11.53 0.07 -9.22
C GLY A 44 -11.51 -0.97 -10.35
N CYS A 45 -10.62 -0.86 -11.32
CA CYS A 45 -9.55 0.14 -11.48
C CYS A 45 -10.00 1.38 -12.26
N TYR A 46 -9.54 2.55 -11.84
CA TYR A 46 -9.69 3.83 -12.55
C TYR A 46 -8.34 4.35 -13.02
N LEU A 47 -8.33 5.18 -14.07
CA LEU A 47 -7.09 5.63 -14.73
C LEU A 47 -6.89 7.15 -14.66
N ASP A 48 -7.90 7.92 -14.23
CA ASP A 48 -7.81 9.38 -14.17
C ASP A 48 -8.23 9.93 -12.80
N GLY A 49 -7.24 10.30 -11.99
CA GLY A 49 -7.45 10.91 -10.67
C GLY A 49 -8.06 12.32 -10.72
N LYS A 50 -8.17 12.93 -11.92
CA LYS A 50 -8.77 14.26 -12.12
C LYS A 50 -10.25 14.19 -12.47
N ARG A 51 -10.84 12.99 -12.53
CA ARG A 51 -12.27 12.77 -12.78
C ARG A 51 -12.85 11.99 -11.61
N GLU A 52 -14.11 12.23 -11.28
CA GLU A 52 -14.77 11.38 -10.28
C GLU A 52 -14.94 9.95 -10.81
N PRO A 53 -14.96 8.95 -9.92
CA PRO A 53 -15.24 7.55 -10.28
C PRO A 53 -16.53 7.37 -11.10
N ALA A 54 -17.58 8.13 -10.78
CA ALA A 54 -18.85 8.09 -11.51
C ALA A 54 -18.78 8.67 -12.93
N ASP A 55 -17.75 9.49 -13.22
CA ASP A 55 -17.58 10.19 -14.48
C ASP A 55 -16.58 9.49 -15.41
N GLN A 56 -16.11 8.29 -15.08
CA GLN A 56 -15.11 7.57 -15.87
C GLN A 56 -15.39 6.05 -15.86
N PRO A 57 -14.91 5.30 -16.88
CA PRO A 57 -15.09 3.86 -16.89
C PRO A 57 -14.29 3.20 -15.74
N ARG A 58 -14.92 2.21 -15.09
CA ARG A 58 -14.23 1.23 -14.25
C ARG A 58 -13.68 0.13 -15.14
N HIS A 59 -12.41 -0.20 -14.96
CA HIS A 59 -11.74 -1.28 -15.68
C HIS A 59 -11.62 -2.52 -14.80
N GLU A 60 -11.87 -3.70 -15.36
CA GLU A 60 -11.42 -4.93 -14.71
C GLU A 60 -9.91 -5.03 -14.83
N PHE A 61 -9.24 -5.55 -13.80
CA PHE A 61 -7.79 -5.64 -13.83
C PHE A 61 -7.32 -6.65 -14.89
N GLU A 62 -6.48 -6.20 -15.81
CA GLU A 62 -5.74 -7.01 -16.76
C GLU A 62 -4.27 -6.56 -16.78
N SER A 63 -3.35 -7.46 -17.12
CA SER A 63 -1.89 -7.16 -17.12
C SER A 63 -1.50 -6.01 -18.05
N SER A 64 -2.29 -5.73 -19.09
CA SER A 64 -2.11 -4.58 -19.99
C SER A 64 -2.16 -3.23 -19.26
N LEU A 65 -2.90 -3.16 -18.15
CA LEU A 65 -3.07 -1.95 -17.36
C LEU A 65 -1.82 -1.55 -16.57
N LEU A 66 -0.82 -2.43 -16.43
CA LEU A 66 0.47 -2.06 -15.84
C LEU A 66 1.12 -0.88 -16.57
N SER A 67 0.90 -0.78 -17.88
CA SER A 67 1.42 0.33 -18.69
C SER A 67 0.80 1.70 -18.37
N ALA A 68 -0.31 1.73 -17.63
CA ALA A 68 -0.93 2.98 -17.17
C ALA A 68 -0.16 3.64 -16.01
N GLY A 69 0.80 2.93 -15.40
CA GLY A 69 1.60 3.42 -14.28
C GLY A 69 0.87 3.33 -12.94
N HIS A 70 -0.23 4.05 -12.79
CA HIS A 70 -1.06 4.04 -11.59
C HIS A 70 -2.47 3.53 -11.89
N LEU A 71 -2.93 2.61 -11.05
CA LEU A 71 -4.33 2.20 -10.97
C LEU A 71 -4.93 2.83 -9.74
N LEU A 72 -6.07 3.50 -9.93
CA LEU A 72 -6.74 4.25 -8.88
C LEU A 72 -8.01 3.53 -8.45
N GLY A 73 -8.45 3.78 -7.22
CA GLY A 73 -9.63 3.13 -6.68
C GLY A 73 -10.17 3.81 -5.44
N ILE A 74 -11.19 3.19 -4.89
CA ILE A 74 -11.77 3.53 -3.60
C ILE A 74 -11.63 2.29 -2.71
N ALA A 75 -11.09 2.46 -1.50
CA ALA A 75 -11.16 1.46 -0.45
C ALA A 75 -12.28 1.80 0.53
N ALA A 76 -13.09 0.80 0.87
CA ALA A 76 -14.11 0.88 1.90
C ALA A 76 -13.56 0.40 3.26
N PHE A 77 -13.60 1.27 4.26
CA PHE A 77 -13.23 0.93 5.63
C PHE A 77 -14.42 0.40 6.43
N ALA A 78 -14.12 -0.36 7.49
CA ALA A 78 -15.11 -0.73 8.50
C ALA A 78 -15.70 0.55 9.12
N GLY A 79 -17.02 0.75 8.99
CA GLY A 79 -17.69 2.01 9.35
C GLY A 79 -18.24 2.79 8.16
N GLY A 80 -17.99 2.34 6.93
CA GLY A 80 -18.58 2.90 5.71
C GLY A 80 -17.83 4.09 5.12
N ALA A 81 -16.71 4.48 5.71
CA ALA A 81 -15.84 5.50 5.13
C ALA A 81 -15.24 4.98 3.81
N GLN A 82 -15.24 5.84 2.79
CA GLN A 82 -14.68 5.58 1.48
C GLN A 82 -13.48 6.50 1.26
N VAL A 83 -12.34 5.94 0.88
CA VAL A 83 -11.08 6.68 0.73
C VAL A 83 -10.47 6.38 -0.61
N ALA A 84 -10.04 7.41 -1.33
CA ALA A 84 -9.28 7.23 -2.56
C ALA A 84 -7.95 6.53 -2.27
N CYS A 85 -7.63 5.53 -3.09
CA CYS A 85 -6.39 4.78 -3.01
C CYS A 85 -5.81 4.59 -4.40
N GLY A 86 -4.57 4.13 -4.47
CA GLY A 86 -3.99 3.69 -5.72
C GLY A 86 -3.03 2.54 -5.55
N SER A 87 -2.61 1.98 -6.66
CA SER A 87 -1.51 1.04 -6.72
C SER A 87 -0.64 1.29 -7.94
N CYS A 88 0.65 1.02 -7.82
CA CYS A 88 1.58 1.00 -8.94
C CYS A 88 2.60 -0.12 -8.74
N THR A 89 3.42 -0.33 -9.78
CA THR A 89 4.60 -1.18 -9.68
C THR A 89 5.85 -0.32 -9.77
N VAL A 90 6.83 -0.58 -8.90
CA VAL A 90 8.15 0.04 -8.96
C VAL A 90 9.16 -1.06 -9.27
N GLN A 91 9.91 -0.89 -10.35
CA GLN A 91 10.98 -1.80 -10.73
C GLN A 91 12.31 -1.09 -10.47
N GLU A 92 13.07 -1.58 -9.51
CA GLU A 92 14.39 -1.02 -9.22
C GLU A 92 15.44 -1.57 -10.18
N THR A 93 16.38 -0.72 -10.60
CA THR A 93 17.45 -1.09 -11.55
C THR A 93 18.32 -2.24 -11.03
N ASP A 94 18.48 -2.36 -9.72
CA ASP A 94 19.47 -3.24 -9.07
C ASP A 94 18.84 -4.37 -8.23
N GLY A 95 17.54 -4.65 -8.38
CA GLY A 95 16.99 -5.83 -7.71
C GLY A 95 15.49 -5.90 -7.70
N SER A 96 14.86 -5.20 -6.76
CA SER A 96 13.52 -5.61 -6.31
C SER A 96 12.38 -5.03 -7.15
N ASP A 97 11.39 -5.87 -7.36
CA ASP A 97 10.11 -5.53 -7.97
C ASP A 97 9.10 -5.29 -6.85
N TRP A 98 8.55 -4.08 -6.75
CA TRP A 98 7.58 -3.70 -5.74
C TRP A 98 6.19 -3.54 -6.32
N LEU A 99 5.21 -4.12 -5.65
CA LEU A 99 3.82 -3.68 -5.74
C LEU A 99 3.59 -2.70 -4.60
N VAL A 100 3.23 -1.46 -4.93
CA VAL A 100 2.90 -0.43 -3.95
C VAL A 100 1.40 -0.20 -4.00
N PHE A 101 0.72 -0.44 -2.87
CA PHE A 101 -0.67 0.00 -2.66
C PHE A 101 -0.66 1.13 -1.65
N TYR A 102 -1.31 2.24 -1.97
CA TYR A 102 -1.15 3.47 -1.21
C TYR A 102 -2.45 4.23 -1.00
N PHE A 103 -2.46 5.02 0.07
CA PHE A 103 -3.43 6.07 0.31
C PHE A 103 -2.72 7.42 0.36
N PRO A 104 -3.19 8.42 -0.41
CA PRO A 104 -2.76 9.78 -0.17
C PRO A 104 -3.20 10.25 1.21
N MET A 105 -2.35 10.97 1.92
CA MET A 105 -2.66 11.48 3.26
C MET A 105 -3.89 12.40 3.26
N GLY A 106 -4.04 13.23 2.23
CA GLY A 106 -5.21 14.09 2.09
C GLY A 106 -6.51 13.31 1.89
N ALA A 107 -6.49 12.16 1.21
CA ALA A 107 -7.63 11.26 1.15
C ALA A 107 -7.93 10.61 2.52
N LEU A 108 -6.89 10.14 3.24
CA LEU A 108 -7.04 9.55 4.58
C LEU A 108 -7.64 10.51 5.59
N SER A 109 -7.43 11.82 5.45
CA SER A 109 -8.00 12.85 6.32
C SER A 109 -9.53 12.83 6.37
N ASN A 110 -10.19 12.22 5.37
CA ASN A 110 -11.65 12.04 5.36
C ASN A 110 -12.13 10.91 6.29
N ALA A 111 -11.26 9.97 6.63
CA ALA A 111 -11.58 8.81 7.47
C ALA A 111 -10.90 8.87 8.85
N TYR A 112 -9.77 9.56 8.95
CA TYR A 112 -8.91 9.58 10.13
C TYR A 112 -8.38 10.98 10.46
N PRO A 113 -8.11 11.29 11.74
CA PRO A 113 -7.50 12.55 12.14
C PRO A 113 -5.98 12.54 11.88
N VAL A 114 -5.58 12.55 10.60
CA VAL A 114 -4.17 12.39 10.20
C VAL A 114 -3.25 13.57 10.55
N GLY A 115 -3.80 14.77 10.78
CA GLY A 115 -3.02 15.93 11.23
C GLY A 115 -1.91 16.35 10.25
N GLY A 116 -0.76 16.76 10.79
CA GLY A 116 0.43 17.15 10.04
C GLY A 116 1.43 16.02 9.85
N PHE A 117 0.99 14.76 9.99
CA PHE A 117 1.81 13.58 9.79
C PHE A 117 2.60 13.59 8.46
N PRO A 118 3.86 13.11 8.42
CA PRO A 118 4.69 12.66 9.55
C PRO A 118 5.44 13.80 10.28
N PHE A 119 5.19 15.06 9.92
CA PHE A 119 6.04 16.20 10.31
C PHE A 119 5.65 16.90 11.63
N ASP A 120 4.54 16.50 12.25
CA ASP A 120 4.14 17.06 13.55
C ASP A 120 4.57 16.16 14.73
N SER A 121 4.38 16.64 15.96
CA SER A 121 4.73 15.91 17.18
C SER A 121 3.53 15.22 17.85
N ALA A 122 2.40 15.08 17.15
CA ALA A 122 1.21 14.46 17.70
C ALA A 122 1.36 12.94 17.78
N ASN A 123 0.56 12.30 18.64
CA ASN A 123 0.46 10.84 18.66
C ASN A 123 -0.54 10.37 17.60
N HIS A 124 -0.04 9.67 16.59
CA HIS A 124 -0.79 9.16 15.43
C HIS A 124 -1.26 7.70 15.57
N GLU A 125 -0.93 7.02 16.68
CA GLU A 125 -1.26 5.60 16.89
C GLU A 125 -2.75 5.30 16.76
N SER A 126 -3.61 6.25 17.17
CA SER A 126 -5.07 6.08 17.18
C SER A 126 -5.67 5.78 15.82
N TRP A 127 -5.05 6.25 14.73
CA TRP A 127 -5.49 5.96 13.36
C TRP A 127 -4.51 5.04 12.63
N ARG A 128 -3.21 5.11 12.92
CA ARG A 128 -2.20 4.29 12.27
C ARG A 128 -2.29 2.82 12.63
N ILE A 129 -2.47 2.48 13.90
CA ILE A 129 -2.53 1.07 14.31
C ILE A 129 -3.73 0.37 13.63
N PRO A 130 -4.95 0.95 13.60
CA PRO A 130 -6.04 0.40 12.80
C PRO A 130 -5.72 0.28 11.31
N LEU A 131 -5.11 1.30 10.71
CA LEU A 131 -4.74 1.29 9.29
C LEU A 131 -3.69 0.21 8.98
N ASP A 132 -2.65 0.08 9.80
CA ASP A 132 -1.62 -0.96 9.69
C ASP A 132 -2.26 -2.35 9.73
N ASN A 133 -3.11 -2.60 10.72
CA ASN A 133 -3.80 -3.89 10.84
C ASN A 133 -4.67 -4.19 9.61
N TRP A 134 -5.31 -3.17 9.05
CA TRP A 134 -6.10 -3.30 7.83
C TRP A 134 -5.22 -3.62 6.61
N LEU A 135 -4.10 -2.90 6.43
CA LEU A 135 -3.12 -3.17 5.37
C LEU A 135 -2.48 -4.57 5.50
N LEU A 136 -2.16 -5.01 6.72
CA LEU A 136 -1.68 -6.35 6.98
C LEU A 136 -2.70 -7.43 6.63
N SER A 137 -4.00 -7.12 6.79
CA SER A 137 -5.05 -8.05 6.38
C SER A 137 -5.07 -8.26 4.86
N ILE A 138 -4.76 -7.22 4.08
CA ILE A 138 -4.62 -7.30 2.61
C ILE A 138 -3.41 -8.14 2.25
N ALA A 139 -2.24 -7.84 2.81
CA ALA A 139 -1.01 -8.59 2.56
C ALA A 139 -1.21 -10.10 2.84
N ARG A 140 -1.85 -10.44 3.97
CA ARG A 140 -2.17 -11.83 4.33
C ARG A 140 -3.13 -12.52 3.38
N ARG A 141 -4.03 -11.79 2.72
CA ARG A 141 -4.95 -12.35 1.70
C ARG A 141 -4.27 -12.55 0.35
N ILE A 142 -3.34 -11.68 -0.01
CA ILE A 142 -2.57 -11.75 -1.25
C ILE A 142 -1.56 -12.90 -1.20
N PHE A 143 -0.81 -13.03 -0.09
CA PHE A 143 0.33 -13.93 0.03
C PHE A 143 0.11 -15.39 -0.42
N PRO A 144 -1.02 -16.07 -0.10
CA PRO A 144 -1.24 -17.45 -0.54
C PRO A 144 -1.37 -17.64 -2.05
N ARG A 145 -1.65 -16.57 -2.80
CA ARG A 145 -1.89 -16.59 -4.26
C ARG A 145 -0.80 -15.86 -5.04
N ALA A 146 -0.19 -14.85 -4.43
CA ALA A 146 0.97 -14.14 -4.95
C ALA A 146 2.00 -13.97 -3.82
N PRO A 147 2.84 -14.99 -3.57
CA PRO A 147 3.86 -14.91 -2.53
C PRO A 147 4.86 -13.79 -2.82
N PHE A 148 5.04 -12.92 -1.84
CA PHE A 148 6.07 -11.88 -1.80
C PHE A 148 7.20 -12.30 -0.83
N VAL A 149 8.38 -11.68 -0.91
CA VAL A 149 9.51 -11.97 -0.02
C VAL A 149 9.62 -11.01 1.17
N LEU A 150 8.99 -9.84 1.08
CA LEU A 150 8.87 -8.90 2.18
C LEU A 150 7.64 -8.02 1.96
N SER A 151 7.03 -7.57 3.05
CA SER A 151 6.04 -6.50 3.00
C SER A 151 6.37 -5.42 4.02
N LEU A 152 6.23 -4.17 3.60
CA LEU A 152 6.42 -2.97 4.40
C LEU A 152 5.09 -2.24 4.56
N VAL A 153 4.87 -1.65 5.74
CA VAL A 153 3.73 -0.78 6.03
C VAL A 153 4.22 0.51 6.68
N GLY A 154 3.92 1.66 6.08
CA GLY A 154 4.39 2.95 6.58
C GLY A 154 4.22 4.10 5.60
N SER A 155 4.75 5.26 5.95
CA SER A 155 4.80 6.42 5.05
C SER A 155 5.91 6.21 4.02
N GLU A 156 5.60 6.33 2.72
CA GLU A 156 6.59 6.22 1.63
C GLU A 156 7.55 5.02 1.86
N ALA A 157 6.97 3.84 2.09
CA ALA A 157 7.66 2.70 2.66
C ALA A 157 8.47 1.91 1.61
N SER A 158 8.01 1.89 0.36
CA SER A 158 8.65 1.10 -0.70
C SER A 158 10.14 1.48 -0.87
N GLY A 159 11.02 0.47 -0.96
CA GLY A 159 12.45 0.68 -1.14
C GLY A 159 13.25 1.11 0.10
N ASN A 160 12.63 1.27 1.28
CA ASN A 160 13.35 1.65 2.50
C ASN A 160 14.14 0.49 3.13
N ILE A 161 13.61 -0.73 3.05
CA ILE A 161 14.22 -1.97 3.56
C ILE A 161 13.94 -3.08 2.56
N HIS A 162 14.97 -3.84 2.17
CA HIS A 162 14.83 -4.96 1.24
C HIS A 162 14.95 -6.31 1.97
N ALA A 163 14.32 -7.34 1.40
CA ALA A 163 14.40 -8.72 1.91
C ALA A 163 15.85 -9.20 2.00
N ALA A 164 16.70 -8.77 1.06
CA ALA A 164 18.12 -9.06 1.05
C ALA A 164 18.86 -8.50 2.29
N ASP A 165 18.49 -7.30 2.75
CA ASP A 165 19.09 -6.70 3.95
C ASP A 165 18.72 -7.48 5.21
N LEU A 166 17.46 -7.92 5.29
CA LEU A 166 16.97 -8.76 6.38
C LEU A 166 17.67 -10.11 6.39
N ALA A 167 17.91 -10.72 5.22
CA ALA A 167 18.65 -11.97 5.12
C ALA A 167 20.11 -11.82 5.57
N ALA A 168 20.73 -10.66 5.31
CA ALA A 168 22.11 -10.39 5.66
C ALA A 168 22.31 -10.02 7.15
N SER A 169 21.37 -9.27 7.73
CA SER A 169 21.57 -8.60 9.03
C SER A 169 20.46 -8.81 10.05
N GLY A 170 19.37 -9.50 9.68
CA GLY A 170 18.17 -9.66 10.49
C GLY A 170 17.28 -8.42 10.47
N VAL A 171 16.19 -8.46 11.25
CA VAL A 171 15.26 -7.32 11.39
C VAL A 171 15.93 -6.19 12.18
N PRO A 172 16.03 -4.97 11.62
CA PRO A 172 16.60 -3.82 12.34
C PRO A 172 15.85 -3.51 13.64
N SER A 173 16.59 -3.20 14.70
CA SER A 173 16.00 -2.85 16.00
C SER A 173 15.30 -1.48 16.01
N ALA A 174 15.72 -0.56 15.15
CA ALA A 174 15.16 0.78 14.98
C ALA A 174 14.68 0.94 13.52
N ARG A 175 13.40 1.29 13.32
CA ARG A 175 12.80 1.53 12.01
C ARG A 175 11.42 2.20 12.12
N TYR A 176 11.06 2.93 11.08
CA TYR A 176 9.78 3.65 10.99
C TYR A 176 8.67 2.78 10.40
N GLU A 177 9.02 1.73 9.65
CA GLU A 177 8.10 0.82 8.98
C GLU A 177 7.79 -0.42 9.81
N GLY A 178 6.55 -0.88 9.71
CA GLY A 178 6.21 -2.24 10.11
C GLY A 178 6.58 -3.24 9.00
N LEU A 179 7.05 -4.42 9.39
CA LEU A 179 7.49 -5.46 8.45
C LEU A 179 6.62 -6.71 8.61
N LEU A 180 6.20 -7.29 7.50
CA LEU A 180 5.59 -8.60 7.46
C LEU A 180 6.51 -9.54 6.68
N VAL A 181 7.18 -10.44 7.41
CA VAL A 181 8.27 -11.28 6.90
C VAL A 181 7.78 -12.72 6.73
N PRO A 182 7.89 -13.33 5.53
CA PRO A 182 7.65 -14.75 5.35
C PRO A 182 8.70 -15.61 6.06
N VAL A 183 8.26 -16.42 7.03
CA VAL A 183 9.09 -17.38 7.78
C VAL A 183 8.42 -18.75 7.75
N ALA A 184 9.09 -19.73 7.13
CA ALA A 184 8.62 -21.12 7.03
C ALA A 184 7.17 -21.26 6.51
N GLY A 185 6.76 -20.40 5.57
CA GLY A 185 5.41 -20.40 4.98
C GLY A 185 4.34 -19.69 5.81
N ALA A 186 4.69 -19.09 6.95
CA ALA A 186 3.85 -18.19 7.72
C ALA A 186 4.34 -16.75 7.60
N LEU A 187 3.48 -15.77 7.91
CA LEU A 187 3.83 -14.36 7.91
C LEU A 187 4.03 -13.86 9.34
N GLU A 188 5.27 -13.48 9.68
CA GLU A 188 5.65 -12.91 10.97
C GLU A 188 5.56 -11.38 10.93
N TRP A 189 4.79 -10.80 11.87
CA TRP A 189 4.61 -9.36 11.96
C TRP A 189 5.62 -8.76 12.94
N HIS A 190 6.43 -7.82 12.46
CA HIS A 190 7.34 -7.02 13.24
C HIS A 190 6.86 -5.55 13.22
N PRO A 191 6.18 -5.06 14.28
CA PRO A 191 5.70 -3.69 14.32
C PRO A 191 6.87 -2.70 14.33
N ARG A 192 6.65 -1.52 13.74
CA ARG A 192 7.61 -0.40 13.79
C ARG A 192 8.10 -0.14 15.22
N THR A 193 9.31 0.40 15.35
CA THR A 193 9.92 0.64 16.67
C THR A 193 10.18 2.12 16.95
N GLU A 194 10.24 2.95 15.92
CA GLU A 194 10.38 4.40 16.06
C GLU A 194 9.03 5.12 15.89
N ALA A 195 8.90 6.25 16.57
CA ALA A 195 7.89 7.26 16.24
C ALA A 195 8.29 7.95 14.92
N ASP A 196 7.35 8.58 14.23
CA ASP A 196 7.48 9.05 12.85
C ASP A 196 8.74 9.86 12.54
N GLY A 197 9.30 9.66 11.34
CA GLY A 197 10.54 10.27 10.84
C GLY A 197 10.32 11.47 9.93
#